data_AF-A0A396GME6-F1
#
_entry.id   AF-A0A396GME6-F1
#
_cell.length_a   1.000
_cell.length_b   1.000
_cell.length_c   1.000
_cell.angle_alpha   90.00
_cell.angle_beta   90.00
_cell.angle_gamma   90.00
#
_symmetry.space_group_name_H-M   'P 1'
#
loop_
_entity.id
_entity.type
_entity.pdbx_description
1 polymer ?
#
loop_
_entity_poly.entity_id
_entity_poly.type
_entity_poly.pdbx_seq_one_letter_code
_entity_poly.pdbx_strand_id
1 'polypeptide(L)'
;MEVRSILVPSVQELAKESLTNVPERYVLSDQDIVVLSNPTSSLPQVPVIDLAKLLSQDLNLKGHELEKLHSACKEWGFFQLVNHGVSTSLVKNMKRGAKTLFELSMEEKKKLWQREGDLEGFGQAFILSEE
;
A
#
# COMPACT_ATOMS: atom_id res chain seq x y z
N MET A 1 -16.96 -19.16 -1.88
CA MET A 1 -17.61 -17.84 -1.94
C MET A 1 -17.05 -17.15 -3.16
N GLU A 2 -17.85 -16.95 -4.22
CA GLU A 2 -17.40 -16.15 -5.37
C GLU A 2 -17.34 -14.69 -4.92
N VAL A 3 -16.14 -14.12 -4.90
CA VAL A 3 -15.94 -12.70 -4.64
C VAL A 3 -16.26 -11.96 -5.92
N ARG A 4 -17.43 -11.31 -6.00
CA ARG A 4 -17.81 -10.45 -7.11
C ARG A 4 -17.61 -9.00 -6.69
N SER A 5 -16.81 -8.26 -7.44
CA SER A 5 -16.56 -6.82 -7.20
C SER A 5 -17.39 -6.00 -8.17
N ILE A 6 -18.12 -5.02 -7.67
CA ILE A 6 -18.85 -4.05 -8.46
C ILE A 6 -17.86 -3.02 -9.03
N LEU A 7 -18.12 -2.54 -10.24
CA LEU A 7 -17.30 -1.50 -10.86
C LEU A 7 -17.57 -0.15 -10.20
N VAL A 8 -16.49 0.48 -9.76
CA VAL A 8 -16.57 1.79 -9.09
C VAL A 8 -15.89 2.87 -9.90
N PRO A 9 -16.45 4.10 -9.89
CA PRO A 9 -15.83 5.24 -10.55
C PRO A 9 -14.38 5.45 -10.10
N SER A 10 -13.53 5.82 -11.04
CA SER A 10 -12.14 6.17 -10.74
C SER A 10 -12.07 7.37 -9.81
N VAL A 11 -11.50 7.19 -8.61
CA VAL A 11 -11.23 8.29 -7.67
C VAL A 11 -10.35 9.37 -8.31
N GLN A 12 -9.47 9.00 -9.23
CA GLN A 12 -8.66 9.97 -9.97
C GLN A 12 -9.50 10.89 -10.86
N GLU A 13 -10.60 10.39 -11.43
CA GLU A 13 -11.51 11.24 -12.21
C GLU A 13 -12.43 12.05 -11.29
N LEU A 14 -12.94 11.45 -10.21
CA LEU A 14 -13.70 12.18 -9.19
C LEU A 14 -12.91 13.36 -8.61
N ALA A 15 -11.60 13.20 -8.42
CA ALA A 15 -10.72 14.27 -7.93
C ALA A 15 -10.52 15.44 -8.92
N LYS A 16 -10.83 15.26 -10.21
CA LYS A 16 -10.82 16.33 -11.21
C LYS A 16 -12.14 17.10 -11.25
N GLU A 17 -13.20 16.50 -10.73
CA GLU A 17 -14.49 17.16 -10.60
C GLU A 17 -14.43 18.20 -9.47
N SER A 18 -15.14 19.31 -9.65
CA SER A 18 -15.26 20.36 -8.63
C SER A 18 -16.32 19.97 -7.59
N LEU A 19 -16.09 18.87 -6.87
CA LEU A 19 -16.96 18.41 -5.80
C LEU A 19 -16.78 19.28 -4.55
N THR A 20 -17.89 19.71 -3.94
CA THR A 20 -17.87 20.46 -2.67
C THR A 20 -17.75 19.55 -1.46
N ASN A 21 -18.25 18.31 -1.57
CA ASN A 21 -18.22 17.29 -0.53
C ASN A 21 -17.73 15.96 -1.09
N VAL A 22 -17.09 15.16 -0.25
CA VAL A 22 -16.71 13.78 -0.58
C VAL A 22 -17.98 12.92 -0.70
N PRO A 23 -18.12 12.05 -1.71
CA PRO A 23 -19.27 11.15 -1.81
C PRO A 23 -19.44 10.27 -0.57
N GLU A 24 -20.69 10.02 -0.18
CA GLU A 24 -21.06 9.33 1.07
C GLU A 24 -20.36 7.99 1.25
N ARG A 25 -20.19 7.21 0.17
CA ARG A 25 -19.47 5.92 0.16
C ARG A 25 -18.00 5.97 0.59
N TYR A 26 -17.38 7.15 0.68
CA TYR A 26 -16.02 7.33 1.17
C TYR A 26 -15.97 8.01 2.54
N VAL A 27 -17.12 8.35 3.12
CA VAL A 27 -17.24 8.89 4.47
C VAL A 27 -17.19 7.74 5.46
N LEU A 28 -16.19 7.73 6.34
CA LEU A 28 -16.08 6.73 7.41
C LEU A 28 -17.15 7.00 8.47
N SER A 29 -17.77 5.93 8.97
CA SER A 29 -18.69 6.03 10.10
C SER A 29 -17.92 6.29 11.40
N ASP A 30 -18.55 6.94 12.38
CA ASP A 30 -17.91 7.22 13.69
C ASP A 30 -17.42 5.96 14.42
N GLN A 31 -17.94 4.79 14.06
CA GLN A 31 -17.53 3.50 14.63
C GLN A 31 -16.18 2.99 14.06
N ASP A 32 -15.77 3.48 12.88
CA ASP A 32 -14.53 3.11 12.21
C ASP A 32 -13.35 4.02 12.59
N ILE A 33 -13.62 5.13 13.28
CA ILE A 33 -12.61 6.08 13.76
C ILE A 33 -11.96 5.51 15.02
N VAL A 34 -11.09 4.52 14.85
CA VAL A 34 -10.16 4.11 15.91
C VAL A 34 -9.13 5.23 16.07
N VAL A 35 -9.35 6.04 17.10
CA VAL A 35 -8.59 7.21 17.55
C VAL A 35 -7.07 7.05 17.36
N LEU A 36 -6.53 7.68 16.31
CA LEU A 36 -5.12 8.02 16.21
C LEU A 36 -4.89 9.40 16.83
N SER A 37 -4.94 9.54 18.15
CA SER A 37 -4.61 10.82 18.80
C SER A 37 -4.25 10.68 20.28
N ASN A 38 -2.99 10.38 20.58
CA ASN A 38 -2.33 10.93 21.77
C ASN A 38 -1.10 11.73 21.28
N PRO A 39 -1.19 13.07 21.16
CA PRO A 39 -0.12 13.89 20.61
C PRO A 39 1.09 14.07 21.55
N THR A 40 1.06 13.47 22.75
CA THR A 40 2.04 13.71 23.82
C THR A 40 3.05 12.58 24.04
N SER A 41 2.89 11.43 23.38
CA SER A 41 3.87 10.34 23.39
C SER A 41 4.53 10.22 22.03
N SER A 42 5.86 10.09 21.98
CA SER A 42 6.56 9.70 20.75
C SER A 42 5.90 8.43 20.20
N LEU A 43 5.30 8.52 19.02
CA LEU A 43 4.69 7.36 18.38
C LEU A 43 5.77 6.27 18.21
N PRO A 44 5.41 4.99 18.42
CA PRO A 44 6.34 3.90 18.19
C PRO A 44 6.87 4.00 16.75
N GLN A 45 8.19 3.90 16.55
CA GLN A 45 8.79 3.94 15.21
C GLN A 45 8.80 2.56 14.58
N VAL A 46 8.35 2.47 13.32
CA VAL A 46 8.36 1.23 12.54
C VAL A 46 9.79 0.66 12.49
N PRO A 47 10.01 -0.62 12.84
CA PRO A 47 11.33 -1.24 12.81
C PRO A 47 11.97 -1.17 11.41
N VAL A 48 13.28 -0.95 11.38
CA VAL A 48 14.08 -0.92 10.13
C VAL A 48 15.07 -2.08 10.16
N ILE A 49 14.98 -3.01 9.21
CA ILE A 49 15.85 -4.18 9.10
C ILE A 49 16.87 -3.94 7.98
N ASP A 50 18.14 -4.18 8.27
CA ASP A 50 19.25 -4.08 7.32
C ASP A 50 19.59 -5.46 6.75
N LEU A 51 19.24 -5.69 5.48
CA LEU A 51 19.47 -7.01 4.85
C LEU A 51 20.97 -7.34 4.74
N ALA A 52 21.83 -6.34 4.56
CA ALA A 52 23.27 -6.58 4.43
C ALA A 52 23.87 -7.08 5.75
N LYS A 53 23.39 -6.55 6.90
CA LYS A 53 23.79 -7.05 8.23
C LYS A 53 23.26 -8.45 8.48
N LEU A 54 22.03 -8.73 8.08
CA LEU A 54 21.42 -10.05 8.21
C LEU A 54 22.17 -11.14 7.41
N LEU A 55 22.79 -10.75 6.30
CA LEU A 55 23.61 -11.61 5.44
C LEU A 55 25.11 -11.52 5.72
N SER A 56 25.52 -10.79 6.76
CA SER A 56 26.93 -10.61 7.12
C SER A 56 27.59 -11.92 7.54
N GLN A 57 28.89 -12.03 7.29
CA GLN A 57 29.74 -13.11 7.84
C GLN A 57 30.07 -12.88 9.31
N ASP A 58 29.94 -11.64 9.80
CA ASP A 58 30.07 -11.32 11.22
C ASP A 58 28.85 -11.86 11.98
N LEU A 59 29.07 -12.90 12.79
CA LEU A 59 28.03 -13.58 13.56
C LEU A 59 27.35 -12.67 14.59
N ASN A 60 28.05 -11.67 15.12
CA ASN A 60 27.46 -10.74 16.10
C ASN A 60 26.50 -9.78 15.41
N LEU A 61 26.92 -9.17 14.29
CA LEU A 61 26.05 -8.29 13.50
C LEU A 61 24.84 -9.04 12.96
N LYS A 62 25.06 -10.25 12.44
CA LYS A 62 24.00 -11.12 11.96
C LYS A 62 23.03 -11.51 13.06
N GLY A 63 23.54 -11.91 14.23
CA GLY A 63 22.72 -12.29 15.39
C GLY A 63 21.84 -11.15 15.85
N HIS A 64 22.41 -9.95 16.04
CA HIS A 64 21.66 -8.78 16.45
C HIS A 64 20.57 -8.38 15.44
N GLU A 65 20.87 -8.40 14.14
CA GLU A 65 19.88 -8.05 13.11
C GLU A 65 18.78 -9.13 12.99
N LEU A 66 19.13 -10.41 13.21
CA LEU A 66 18.16 -11.51 13.23
C LEU A 66 17.20 -11.42 14.41
N GLU A 67 17.69 -11.08 15.61
CA GLU A 67 16.84 -10.83 16.78
C GLU A 67 15.91 -9.65 16.53
N LYS A 68 16.40 -8.57 15.94
CA LYS A 68 15.60 -7.41 15.55
C LYS A 68 14.49 -7.79 14.57
N LEU A 69 14.80 -8.61 13.55
CA LEU A 69 13.81 -9.12 12.60
C LEU A 69 12.77 -10.00 13.32
N HIS A 70 13.21 -10.88 14.22
CA HIS A 70 12.30 -11.72 15.01
C HIS A 70 11.31 -10.88 15.82
N SER A 71 11.79 -9.88 16.57
CA SER A 71 10.93 -8.98 17.34
C SER A 71 9.99 -8.17 16.44
N ALA A 72 10.47 -7.64 15.31
CA ALA A 72 9.62 -6.92 14.35
C ALA A 72 8.49 -7.81 13.80
N CYS A 73 8.78 -9.07 13.44
CA CYS A 73 7.75 -10.00 13.00
C CYS A 73 6.73 -10.34 14.09
N LYS A 74 7.18 -10.50 15.35
CA LYS A 74 6.33 -10.92 16.46
C LYS A 74 5.48 -9.80 17.03
N GLU A 75 6.06 -8.61 17.19
CA GLU A 75 5.45 -7.48 17.91
C GLU A 75 4.76 -6.51 16.96
N TRP A 76 5.27 -6.36 15.74
CA TRP A 76 4.74 -5.40 14.77
C TRP A 76 4.00 -6.04 13.61
N GLY A 77 4.47 -7.18 13.09
CA GLY A 77 3.99 -7.75 11.84
C GLY A 77 4.34 -6.90 10.60
N PHE A 78 5.11 -5.81 10.78
CA PHE A 78 5.49 -4.87 9.72
C PHE A 78 6.86 -4.25 10.02
N PHE A 79 7.67 -4.05 8.99
CA PHE A 79 8.98 -3.40 9.10
C PHE A 79 9.42 -2.83 7.74
N GLN A 80 10.37 -1.90 7.77
CA GLN A 80 11.07 -1.42 6.58
C GLN A 80 12.34 -2.24 6.34
N LEU A 81 12.63 -2.60 5.10
CA LEU A 81 13.87 -3.27 4.73
C LEU A 81 14.80 -2.28 4.02
N VAL A 82 16.05 -2.16 4.46
CA VAL A 82 17.09 -1.33 3.84
C VAL A 82 18.27 -2.20 3.41
N ASN A 83 19.14 -1.64 2.57
CA ASN A 83 20.29 -2.36 1.99
C ASN A 83 19.88 -3.71 1.36
N HIS A 84 18.68 -3.75 0.77
CA HIS A 84 18.02 -4.96 0.25
C HIS A 84 18.62 -5.50 -1.06
N GLY A 85 19.73 -4.93 -1.55
CA GLY A 85 20.42 -5.36 -2.78
C GLY A 85 19.72 -5.01 -4.10
N VAL A 86 18.41 -4.73 -4.10
CA VAL A 86 17.69 -4.26 -5.31
C VAL A 86 18.21 -2.90 -5.77
N SER A 87 18.58 -2.81 -7.06
CA SER A 87 19.10 -1.58 -7.67
C SER A 87 18.15 -0.39 -7.51
N THR A 88 18.70 0.75 -7.09
CA THR A 88 17.97 2.02 -6.97
C THR A 88 17.43 2.50 -8.32
N SER A 89 18.14 2.24 -9.43
CA SER A 89 17.68 2.59 -10.77
C SER A 89 16.45 1.76 -11.17
N LEU A 90 16.41 0.48 -10.81
CA LEU A 90 15.27 -0.39 -11.05
C LEU A 90 14.03 0.10 -10.27
N VAL A 91 14.17 0.41 -8.98
CA VAL A 91 13.08 0.95 -8.16
C VAL A 91 12.58 2.30 -8.72
N LYS A 92 13.49 3.18 -9.15
CA LYS A 92 13.13 4.46 -9.78
C LYS A 92 12.38 4.26 -11.10
N ASN A 93 12.81 3.29 -11.92
CA ASN A 93 12.15 2.96 -13.18
C ASN A 93 10.76 2.36 -12.96
N MET A 94 10.61 1.47 -11.98
CA MET A 94 9.31 0.92 -11.58
C MET A 94 8.35 2.02 -11.12
N LYS A 95 8.80 2.94 -10.25
CA LYS A 95 8.00 4.10 -9.81
C LYS A 95 7.59 4.99 -10.98
N ARG A 96 8.51 5.23 -11.92
CA ARG A 96 8.21 5.99 -13.13
C ARG A 96 7.17 5.28 -14.00
N GLY A 97 7.32 3.98 -14.25
CA GLY A 97 6.36 3.20 -15.03
C GLY A 97 4.96 3.21 -14.43
N ALA A 98 4.84 3.01 -13.12
CA ALA A 98 3.57 3.13 -12.40
C ALA A 98 2.98 4.54 -12.55
N LYS A 99 3.77 5.59 -12.32
CA LYS A 99 3.33 6.98 -12.50
C LYS A 99 2.82 7.24 -13.93
N THR A 100 3.58 6.83 -14.94
CA THR A 100 3.21 6.99 -16.35
C THR A 100 1.90 6.27 -16.68
N LEU A 101 1.67 5.07 -16.13
CA LEU A 101 0.41 4.35 -16.30
C LEU A 101 -0.78 5.17 -15.79
N PHE A 102 -0.68 5.77 -14.59
CA PHE A 102 -1.77 6.57 -14.02
C PHE A 102 -1.95 7.94 -14.69
N GLU A 103 -0.92 8.46 -15.36
CA GLU A 103 -0.99 9.67 -16.19
C GLU A 103 -1.68 9.46 -17.55
N LEU A 104 -1.85 8.22 -18.01
CA LEU A 104 -2.60 7.92 -19.22
C LEU A 104 -4.07 8.36 -19.11
N SER A 105 -4.70 8.57 -20.27
CA SER A 105 -6.14 8.83 -20.34
C SER A 105 -6.94 7.66 -19.78
N MET A 106 -8.16 7.93 -19.33
CA MET A 106 -9.06 6.86 -18.87
C MET A 106 -9.39 5.86 -19.98
N GLU A 107 -9.42 6.29 -21.24
CA GLU A 107 -9.64 5.40 -22.39
C GLU A 107 -8.55 4.33 -22.49
N GLU A 108 -7.28 4.73 -22.34
CA GLU A 108 -6.17 3.78 -22.34
C GLU A 108 -6.18 2.88 -21.10
N LYS A 109 -6.43 3.44 -19.91
CA LYS A 109 -6.50 2.65 -18.66
C LYS A 109 -7.64 1.64 -18.68
N LYS A 110 -8.77 1.96 -19.31
CA LYS A 110 -9.92 1.06 -19.50
C LYS A 110 -9.62 -0.16 -20.36
N LYS A 111 -8.57 -0.16 -21.17
CA LYS A 111 -8.12 -1.37 -21.88
C LYS A 111 -7.59 -2.44 -20.93
N LEU A 112 -7.17 -2.04 -19.73
CA LEU A 112 -6.68 -2.92 -18.67
C LEU A 112 -7.75 -3.19 -17.60
N TRP A 113 -9.01 -2.79 -17.82
CA TRP A 113 -10.02 -2.83 -16.76
C TRP A 113 -10.25 -4.24 -16.21
N GLN A 114 -10.49 -4.33 -14.91
CA GLN A 114 -10.87 -5.59 -14.26
C GLN A 114 -12.12 -6.17 -14.94
N ARG A 115 -12.11 -7.49 -15.19
CA ARG A 115 -13.26 -8.21 -15.74
C ARG A 115 -14.11 -8.77 -14.61
N GLU A 116 -15.39 -9.00 -14.87
CA GLU A 116 -16.27 -9.62 -13.87
C GLU A 116 -15.73 -11.01 -13.47
N GLY A 117 -15.54 -11.24 -12.18
CA GLY A 117 -14.96 -12.47 -11.63
C GLY A 117 -13.43 -12.56 -11.70
N ASP A 118 -12.75 -11.52 -12.21
CA ASP A 118 -11.28 -11.40 -12.25
C ASP A 118 -10.82 -10.20 -11.40
N LEU A 119 -9.83 -10.41 -10.56
CA LEU A 119 -9.27 -9.37 -9.69
C LEU A 119 -8.07 -8.67 -10.32
N GLU A 120 -7.56 -9.17 -11.45
CA GLU A 120 -6.44 -8.56 -12.15
C GLU A 120 -6.89 -7.40 -13.06
N GLY A 121 -6.05 -6.37 -13.14
CA GLY A 121 -6.27 -5.21 -14.00
C GLY A 121 -6.47 -3.90 -13.24
N PHE A 122 -6.93 -2.89 -13.98
CA PHE A 122 -7.20 -1.55 -13.49
C PHE A 122 -8.63 -1.48 -12.95
N GLY A 123 -8.78 -1.23 -11.66
CA GLY A 123 -10.07 -1.18 -10.98
C GLY A 123 -9.91 -1.34 -9.48
N GLN A 124 -11.01 -1.19 -8.74
CA GLN A 124 -11.04 -1.53 -7.32
C GLN A 124 -11.62 -2.92 -7.14
N ALA A 125 -10.87 -3.78 -6.46
CA ALA A 125 -11.32 -5.09 -6.04
C ALA A 125 -12.10 -5.01 -4.72
N PHE A 126 -12.97 -6.01 -4.47
CA PHE A 126 -13.70 -6.22 -3.21
C PHE A 126 -14.82 -5.22 -2.89
N ILE A 127 -15.45 -4.64 -3.89
CA ILE A 127 -16.61 -3.76 -3.68
C ILE A 127 -17.88 -4.59 -3.78
N LEU A 128 -18.54 -4.78 -2.64
CA LEU A 128 -19.65 -5.73 -2.51
C LEU A 128 -21.02 -5.03 -2.55
N SER A 129 -21.05 -3.70 -2.42
CA SER A 129 -22.26 -2.86 -2.43
C SER A 129 -21.99 -1.47 -3.01
N GLU A 130 -23.06 -0.83 -3.49
CA GLU A 130 -23.10 0.60 -3.84
C GLU A 130 -23.27 1.50 -2.60
N GLU A 131 -23.72 0.91 -1.50
CA GLU A 131 -23.73 1.47 -0.13
C GLU A 131 -22.34 1.40 0.50
#